data_AF-A0A354YED2-F1
#
_entry.id   AF-A0A354YED2-F1
#
_cell.length_a   1.000
_cell.length_b   1.000
_cell.length_c   1.000
_cell.angle_alpha   90.00
_cell.angle_beta   90.00
_cell.angle_gamma   90.00
#
_symmetry.space_group_name_H-M   'P 1'
#
loop_
_entity.id
_entity.type
_entity.pdbx_description
1 polymer ?
#
loop_
_entity_poly.entity_id
_entity_poly.type
_entity_poly.pdbx_seq_one_letter_code
_entity_poly.pdbx_strand_id
1 'polypeptide(L)'
;MKVKNAWAMSLAMLGFVCFGVQAQNLPKPKEFYFDEDKSTTRAVVAVQGEGDAVVDRLAAMVQRDSRAVEARAQLAAIAYAGGRRELGEQLYQAVLGGLSSSAQQYRTIAWNHGWDLLHAGQADKAVQQWAELIGGRPAAPDWLPPTLALGLWQAGRKDEAVEWYAAAVRTWPDRWG
;
A
#
# COMPACT_ATOMS: atom_id res chain seq x y z
N MET A 1 62.18 35.16 6.85
CA MET A 1 61.13 35.96 7.53
C MET A 1 60.13 36.47 6.52
N LYS A 2 58.84 36.40 6.86
CA LYS A 2 57.61 36.86 6.16
C LYS A 2 56.94 35.86 5.21
N VAL A 3 56.09 35.03 5.81
CA VAL A 3 54.97 34.32 5.16
C VAL A 3 53.87 35.35 4.84
N LYS A 4 53.36 35.38 3.60
CA LYS A 4 52.16 36.14 3.23
C LYS A 4 51.03 35.15 2.96
N ASN A 5 49.99 35.23 3.78
CA ASN A 5 48.77 34.44 3.68
C ASN A 5 47.96 34.89 2.46
N ALA A 6 47.59 33.94 1.60
CA ALA A 6 46.54 34.12 0.61
C ALA A 6 45.30 33.36 1.09
N TRP A 7 44.29 34.09 1.53
CA TRP A 7 42.96 33.56 1.81
C TRP A 7 42.29 33.20 0.49
N ALA A 8 42.14 31.90 0.21
CA ALA A 8 41.20 31.42 -0.79
C ALA A 8 39.88 31.08 -0.07
N MET A 9 38.87 31.91 -0.24
CA MET A 9 37.50 31.60 0.18
C MET A 9 36.92 30.54 -0.77
N SER A 10 36.82 29.31 -0.30
CA SER A 10 35.99 28.28 -0.94
C SER A 10 34.57 28.39 -0.38
N LEU A 11 33.67 28.98 -1.14
CA LEU A 11 32.24 28.99 -0.84
C LEU A 11 31.67 27.62 -1.26
N ALA A 12 31.49 26.72 -0.29
CA ALA A 12 30.79 25.44 -0.53
C ALA A 12 29.28 25.70 -0.64
N MET A 13 28.75 25.74 -1.87
CA MET A 13 27.30 25.64 -2.09
C MET A 13 26.86 24.19 -1.82
N LEU A 14 26.34 23.94 -0.62
CA LEU A 14 25.49 22.79 -0.34
C LEU A 14 24.13 23.01 -1.03
N GLY A 15 24.02 22.53 -2.26
CA GLY A 15 22.73 22.40 -2.94
C GLY A 15 21.93 21.28 -2.29
N PHE A 16 20.97 21.65 -1.45
CA PHE A 16 19.98 20.74 -0.90
C PHE A 16 19.04 20.33 -2.06
N VAL A 17 19.30 19.18 -2.67
CA VAL A 17 18.36 18.61 -3.65
C VAL A 17 17.21 18.00 -2.85
N CYS A 18 16.15 18.79 -2.64
CA CYS A 18 14.86 18.23 -2.28
C CYS A 18 14.39 17.38 -3.47
N PHE A 19 14.56 16.06 -3.38
CA PHE A 19 13.79 15.14 -4.19
C PHE A 19 12.33 15.26 -3.75
N GLY A 20 11.58 16.16 -4.39
CA GLY A 20 10.13 16.11 -4.34
C GLY A 20 9.72 14.77 -4.93
N VAL A 21 9.17 13.89 -4.09
CA VAL A 21 8.46 12.70 -4.56
C VAL A 21 7.35 13.23 -5.46
N GLN A 22 7.50 13.08 -6.78
CA GLN A 22 6.40 13.35 -7.69
C GLN A 22 5.31 12.33 -7.34
N ALA A 23 4.27 12.80 -6.65
CA ALA A 23 3.03 12.04 -6.54
C ALA A 23 2.57 11.79 -7.98
N GLN A 24 2.66 10.53 -8.43
CA GLN A 24 2.07 10.17 -9.70
C GLN A 24 0.57 10.45 -9.60
N ASN A 25 0.07 11.34 -10.47
CA ASN A 25 -1.35 11.64 -10.52
C ASN A 25 -2.10 10.35 -10.87
N LEU A 26 -3.12 10.03 -10.08
CA LEU A 26 -3.95 8.87 -10.37
C LEU A 26 -4.74 9.12 -11.67
N PRO A 27 -5.05 8.07 -12.44
CA PRO A 27 -6.02 8.23 -13.51
C PRO A 27 -7.34 8.74 -12.93
N LYS A 28 -8.07 9.56 -13.71
CA LYS A 28 -9.40 9.99 -13.31
C LYS A 28 -10.30 8.77 -13.07
N PRO A 29 -11.18 8.80 -12.06
CA PRO A 29 -12.12 7.71 -11.84
C PRO A 29 -12.99 7.50 -13.09
N LYS A 30 -13.33 6.23 -13.37
CA LYS A 30 -14.33 5.92 -14.40
C LYS A 30 -15.68 6.51 -13.96
N GLU A 31 -16.39 7.11 -14.92
CA GLU A 31 -17.62 7.84 -14.60
C GLU A 31 -18.81 6.92 -14.30
N PHE A 32 -18.82 5.67 -14.80
CA PHE A 32 -19.93 4.73 -14.59
C PHE A 32 -19.48 3.26 -14.57
N TYR A 33 -20.19 2.45 -13.77
CA TYR A 33 -20.15 0.98 -13.66
C TYR A 33 -18.87 0.39 -13.03
N PHE A 34 -19.04 -0.20 -11.84
CA PHE A 34 -18.03 -1.01 -11.20
C PHE A 34 -18.58 -2.40 -10.92
N ASP A 35 -17.75 -3.41 -11.14
CA ASP A 35 -18.06 -4.81 -10.95
C ASP A 35 -17.79 -5.20 -9.50
N GLU A 36 -18.68 -6.01 -8.92
CA GLU A 36 -18.48 -6.55 -7.59
C GLU A 36 -17.22 -7.44 -7.55
N ASP A 37 -16.31 -7.15 -6.62
CA ASP A 37 -15.07 -7.91 -6.44
C ASP A 37 -14.83 -8.30 -4.98
N LYS A 38 -15.73 -9.15 -4.46
CA LYS A 38 -15.62 -9.75 -3.13
C LYS A 38 -14.34 -10.60 -2.96
N SER A 39 -13.76 -11.07 -4.06
CA SER A 39 -12.61 -11.97 -4.03
C SER A 39 -11.32 -11.27 -3.61
N THR A 40 -11.21 -9.97 -3.90
CA THR A 40 -10.07 -9.15 -3.52
C THR A 40 -10.17 -8.64 -2.09
N THR A 41 -11.38 -8.24 -1.66
CA THR A 41 -11.62 -7.61 -0.34
C THR A 41 -11.73 -8.60 0.82
N ARG A 42 -11.06 -9.76 0.72
CA ARG A 42 -11.05 -10.77 1.78
C ARG A 42 -9.80 -10.63 2.64
N ALA A 43 -9.94 -10.88 3.94
CA ALA A 43 -8.78 -11.02 4.83
C ALA A 43 -7.93 -12.23 4.41
N VAL A 44 -6.61 -12.12 4.58
CA VAL A 44 -5.67 -13.22 4.36
C VAL A 44 -5.36 -13.89 5.70
N VAL A 45 -5.91 -15.08 5.93
CA VAL A 45 -5.78 -15.81 7.20
C VAL A 45 -5.42 -17.26 6.94
N ALA A 46 -4.16 -17.62 7.19
CA ALA A 46 -3.65 -18.99 7.09
C ALA A 46 -3.80 -19.75 8.43
N VAL A 47 -3.68 -19.04 9.56
CA VAL A 47 -3.82 -19.59 10.91
C VAL A 47 -4.83 -18.75 11.69
N GLN A 48 -5.88 -19.39 12.19
CA GLN A 48 -6.88 -18.74 13.02
C GLN A 48 -6.36 -18.49 14.44
N GLY A 49 -6.89 -17.46 15.10
CA GLY A 49 -6.56 -17.07 16.48
C GLY A 49 -5.76 -15.77 16.55
N GLU A 50 -5.26 -15.47 17.75
CA GLU A 50 -4.53 -14.23 18.07
C GLU A 50 -3.30 -14.53 18.95
N GLY A 51 -2.44 -13.52 19.11
CA GLY A 51 -1.28 -13.56 20.01
C GLY A 51 -0.08 -14.36 19.50
N ASP A 52 0.90 -14.55 20.39
CA ASP A 52 2.23 -15.05 20.04
C ASP A 52 2.22 -16.47 19.46
N ALA A 53 1.31 -17.34 19.93
CA ALA A 53 1.19 -18.70 19.40
C ALA A 53 0.86 -18.75 17.90
N VAL A 54 0.08 -17.77 17.40
CA VAL A 54 -0.21 -17.64 15.97
C VAL A 54 1.02 -17.15 15.23
N VAL A 55 1.72 -16.15 15.78
CA VAL A 55 2.97 -15.62 15.22
C VAL A 55 4.02 -16.71 15.07
N ASP A 56 4.25 -17.52 16.12
CA ASP A 56 5.22 -18.62 16.11
C ASP A 56 4.87 -19.67 15.06
N ARG A 57 3.58 -20.03 14.94
CA ARG A 57 3.14 -20.99 13.93
C ARG A 57 3.33 -20.45 12.51
N LEU A 58 2.95 -19.20 12.26
CA LEU A 58 3.13 -18.56 10.97
C LEU A 58 4.61 -18.46 10.61
N ALA A 59 5.46 -18.05 11.55
CA ALA A 59 6.90 -17.98 11.35
C ALA A 59 7.49 -19.36 11.02
N ALA A 60 7.09 -20.41 11.73
CA ALA A 60 7.52 -21.78 11.43
C ALA A 60 7.08 -22.25 10.03
N MET A 61 5.88 -21.90 9.58
CA MET A 61 5.41 -22.20 8.21
C MET A 61 6.27 -21.46 7.17
N VAL A 62 6.49 -20.17 7.37
CA VAL A 62 7.27 -19.30 6.47
C VAL A 62 8.75 -19.73 6.37
N GLN A 63 9.33 -20.23 7.46
CA GLN A 63 10.71 -20.74 7.48
C GLN A 63 10.85 -22.08 6.75
N ARG A 64 9.85 -22.96 6.87
CA ARG A 64 9.89 -24.31 6.27
C ARG A 64 9.54 -24.31 4.79
N ASP A 65 8.66 -23.39 4.37
CA ASP A 65 8.18 -23.32 3.00
C ASP A 65 8.23 -21.88 2.47
N SER A 66 9.11 -21.66 1.49
CA SER A 66 9.20 -20.38 0.79
C SER A 66 7.91 -20.03 0.04
N ARG A 67 7.05 -21.02 -0.26
CA ARG A 67 5.74 -20.84 -0.92
C ARG A 67 4.56 -20.72 0.05
N ALA A 68 4.79 -20.55 1.36
CA ALA A 68 3.74 -20.29 2.34
C ALA A 68 3.14 -18.87 2.19
N VAL A 69 2.44 -18.62 1.07
CA VAL A 69 1.94 -17.31 0.63
C VAL A 69 1.01 -16.66 1.65
N GLU A 70 -0.08 -17.33 2.01
CA GLU A 70 -1.06 -16.76 2.96
C GLU A 70 -0.46 -16.61 4.36
N ALA A 71 0.42 -17.53 4.79
CA ALA A 71 1.07 -17.44 6.09
C ALA A 71 2.04 -16.25 6.16
N ARG A 72 2.80 -16.01 5.07
CA ARG A 72 3.71 -14.86 4.98
C ARG A 72 2.95 -13.54 4.97
N ALA A 73 1.86 -13.45 4.20
CA ALA A 73 1.02 -12.27 4.17
C ALA A 73 0.33 -12.00 5.52
N GLN A 74 -0.19 -13.03 6.20
CA GLN A 74 -0.78 -12.86 7.53
C GLN A 74 0.28 -12.44 8.57
N LEU A 75 1.49 -13.01 8.52
CA LEU A 75 2.59 -12.61 9.40
C LEU A 75 3.00 -11.16 9.16
N ALA A 76 3.00 -10.71 7.89
CA ALA A 76 3.26 -9.32 7.51
C ALA A 76 2.24 -8.37 8.14
N ALA A 77 0.94 -8.70 8.03
CA ALA A 77 -0.14 -7.92 8.63
C ALA A 77 0.01 -7.81 10.16
N ILE A 78 0.30 -8.92 10.84
CA ILE A 78 0.54 -8.92 12.29
C ILE A 78 1.78 -8.08 12.66
N ALA A 79 2.83 -8.11 11.84
CA ALA A 79 4.00 -7.26 12.04
C ALA A 79 3.66 -5.76 11.91
N TYR A 80 2.85 -5.38 10.91
CA TYR A 80 2.34 -4.03 10.74
C TYR A 80 1.48 -3.57 11.93
N ALA A 81 0.50 -4.39 12.35
CA ALA A 81 -0.36 -4.13 13.50
C ALA A 81 0.44 -3.98 14.80
N GLY A 82 1.53 -4.75 14.96
CA GLY A 82 2.46 -4.64 16.08
C GLY A 82 3.51 -3.53 15.97
N GLY A 83 3.42 -2.64 14.97
CA GLY A 83 4.35 -1.53 14.76
C GLY A 83 5.71 -1.91 14.18
N ARG A 84 5.95 -3.19 13.88
CA ARG A 84 7.18 -3.70 13.24
C ARG A 84 7.13 -3.49 11.72
N ARG A 85 7.03 -2.22 11.31
CA ARG A 85 6.77 -1.81 9.92
C ARG A 85 7.79 -2.36 8.92
N GLU A 86 9.07 -2.32 9.27
CA GLU A 86 10.14 -2.80 8.38
C GLU A 86 10.03 -4.31 8.13
N LEU A 87 9.76 -5.10 9.19
CA LEU A 87 9.53 -6.53 9.06
C LEU A 87 8.28 -6.82 8.23
N GLY A 88 7.18 -6.12 8.50
CA GLY A 88 5.94 -6.25 7.72
C GLY A 88 6.18 -5.97 6.25
N GLU A 89 6.92 -4.90 5.93
CA GLU A 89 7.27 -4.54 4.56
C GLU A 89 8.12 -5.62 3.88
N GLN A 90 9.17 -6.11 4.53
CA GLN A 90 10.01 -7.18 3.98
C GLN A 90 9.20 -8.45 3.67
N LEU A 91 8.27 -8.82 4.56
CA LEU A 91 7.40 -9.99 4.36
C LEU A 91 6.43 -9.79 3.19
N TYR A 92 5.83 -8.60 3.06
CA TYR A 92 4.97 -8.26 1.93
C TYR A 92 5.71 -8.25 0.60
N GLN A 93 6.86 -7.59 0.54
CA GLN A 93 7.70 -7.55 -0.67
C GLN A 93 8.13 -8.96 -1.10
N ALA A 94 8.50 -9.82 -0.15
CA ALA A 94 8.88 -11.19 -0.44
C ALA A 94 7.72 -12.03 -1.00
N VAL A 95 6.50 -11.88 -0.48
CA VAL A 95 5.34 -12.63 -1.01
C VAL A 95 4.84 -12.06 -2.33
N LEU A 96 4.72 -10.74 -2.47
CA LEU A 96 4.23 -10.09 -3.69
C LEU A 96 5.20 -10.26 -4.86
N GLY A 97 6.51 -10.17 -4.61
CA GLY A 97 7.54 -10.38 -5.62
C GLY A 97 7.61 -11.82 -6.16
N GLY A 98 7.06 -12.79 -5.43
CA GLY A 98 6.97 -14.20 -5.85
C GLY A 98 5.68 -14.55 -6.60
N LEU A 99 4.71 -13.64 -6.69
CA LEU A 99 3.41 -13.86 -7.31
C LEU A 99 3.33 -13.15 -8.67
N SER A 100 2.57 -13.74 -9.61
CA SER A 100 2.18 -13.02 -10.82
C SER A 100 1.22 -11.89 -10.46
N SER A 101 1.45 -10.69 -11.00
CA SER A 101 0.56 -9.53 -10.79
C SER A 101 -0.87 -9.76 -11.31
N SER A 102 -1.06 -10.70 -12.24
CA SER A 102 -2.37 -11.11 -12.75
C SER A 102 -3.10 -12.12 -11.85
N ALA A 103 -2.42 -12.71 -10.85
CA ALA A 103 -3.01 -13.72 -9.99
C ALA A 103 -3.98 -13.09 -9.00
N GLN A 104 -5.12 -13.74 -8.76
CA GLN A 104 -6.11 -13.26 -7.78
C GLN A 104 -5.50 -13.12 -6.36
N GLN A 105 -4.59 -14.02 -5.99
CA GLN A 105 -3.89 -13.95 -4.70
C GLN A 105 -3.02 -12.69 -4.57
N TYR A 106 -2.35 -12.26 -5.65
CA TYR A 106 -1.58 -11.01 -5.65
C TYR A 106 -2.47 -9.84 -5.31
N ARG A 107 -3.63 -9.73 -5.99
CA ARG A 107 -4.59 -8.63 -5.77
C ARG A 107 -5.12 -8.60 -4.35
N THR A 108 -5.53 -9.76 -3.80
CA THR A 108 -5.98 -9.86 -2.41
C THR A 108 -4.88 -9.39 -1.44
N ILE A 109 -3.63 -9.87 -1.61
CA ILE A 109 -2.53 -9.54 -0.69
C ILE A 109 -2.14 -8.07 -0.80
N ALA A 110 -2.01 -7.53 -2.02
CA ALA A 110 -1.70 -6.12 -2.25
C ALA A 110 -2.79 -5.19 -1.70
N TRP A 111 -4.06 -5.58 -1.81
CA TRP A 111 -5.17 -4.83 -1.22
C TRP A 111 -5.08 -4.77 0.31
N ASN A 112 -4.79 -5.91 0.97
CA ASN A 112 -4.59 -5.97 2.43
C ASN A 112 -3.35 -5.16 2.86
N HIS A 113 -2.23 -5.26 2.12
CA HIS A 113 -1.02 -4.48 2.39
C HIS A 113 -1.28 -2.97 2.34
N GLY A 114 -2.08 -2.50 1.38
CA GLY A 114 -2.52 -1.11 1.33
C GLY A 114 -3.28 -0.67 2.60
N TRP A 115 -4.13 -1.53 3.15
CA TRP A 115 -4.79 -1.24 4.43
C TRP A 115 -3.80 -1.17 5.59
N ASP A 116 -2.86 -2.10 5.68
CA ASP A 116 -1.85 -2.08 6.74
C ASP A 116 -0.93 -0.85 6.65
N LEU A 117 -0.59 -0.42 5.43
CA LEU A 117 0.11 0.84 5.18
C LEU A 117 -0.71 2.04 5.68
N LEU A 118 -2.01 2.08 5.37
CA LEU A 118 -2.91 3.15 5.79
C LEU A 118 -3.00 3.23 7.31
N HIS A 119 -3.24 2.09 8.00
CA HIS A 119 -3.30 2.03 9.46
C HIS A 119 -1.96 2.38 10.13
N ALA A 120 -0.83 2.15 9.44
CA ALA A 120 0.49 2.60 9.88
C ALA A 120 0.76 4.09 9.61
N GLY A 121 -0.22 4.85 9.09
CA GLY A 121 -0.09 6.27 8.76
C GLY A 121 0.70 6.55 7.49
N GLN A 122 0.90 5.55 6.63
CA GLN A 122 1.61 5.67 5.35
C GLN A 122 0.61 5.81 4.19
N ALA A 123 -0.27 6.81 4.29
CA ALA A 123 -1.40 6.99 3.37
C ALA A 123 -0.98 7.11 1.89
N ASP A 124 0.08 7.86 1.58
CA ASP A 124 0.59 7.96 0.21
C ASP A 124 1.02 6.61 -0.37
N LYS A 125 1.68 5.77 0.44
CA LYS A 125 2.08 4.42 0.02
C LYS A 125 0.87 3.50 -0.14
N ALA A 126 -0.13 3.62 0.73
CA ALA A 126 -1.38 2.87 0.60
C ALA A 126 -2.08 3.21 -0.73
N VAL A 127 -2.19 4.50 -1.05
CA VAL A 127 -2.75 4.97 -2.33
C VAL A 127 -1.96 4.41 -3.51
N GLN A 128 -0.63 4.46 -3.47
CA GLN A 128 0.22 3.88 -4.50
C GLN A 128 -0.03 2.37 -4.65
N GLN A 129 -0.08 1.63 -3.54
CA GLN A 129 -0.28 0.18 -3.53
C GLN A 129 -1.61 -0.23 -4.16
N TRP A 130 -2.70 0.51 -3.88
CA TRP A 130 -4.00 0.26 -4.50
C TRP A 130 -4.07 0.73 -5.96
N ALA A 131 -3.36 1.80 -6.30
CA ALA A 131 -3.29 2.30 -7.68
C ALA A 131 -2.66 1.28 -8.64
N GLU A 132 -1.71 0.46 -8.17
CA GLU A 132 -1.12 -0.64 -8.94
C GLU A 132 -2.15 -1.72 -9.34
N LEU A 133 -3.30 -1.78 -8.65
CA LEU A 133 -4.37 -2.74 -8.94
C LEU A 133 -5.39 -2.23 -9.96
N ILE A 134 -5.24 -0.98 -10.43
CA ILE A 134 -6.07 -0.38 -11.49
C ILE A 134 -5.80 -1.11 -12.82
N GLY A 135 -6.86 -1.38 -13.57
CA GLY A 135 -6.74 -2.06 -14.87
C GLY A 135 -6.56 -3.58 -14.78
N GLY A 136 -6.62 -4.15 -13.57
CA GLY A 136 -6.69 -5.59 -13.35
C GLY A 136 -8.02 -6.22 -13.80
N ARG A 137 -8.30 -7.44 -13.33
CA ARG A 137 -9.61 -8.08 -13.48
C ARG A 137 -10.29 -8.20 -12.10
N PRO A 138 -11.53 -7.70 -11.92
CA PRO A 138 -12.31 -6.93 -12.88
C PRO A 138 -11.69 -5.54 -13.18
N ALA A 139 -12.02 -4.98 -14.34
CA ALA A 139 -11.39 -3.75 -14.85
C ALA A 139 -11.84 -2.48 -14.11
N ALA A 140 -12.91 -2.55 -13.34
CA ALA A 140 -13.42 -1.49 -12.50
C ALA A 140 -14.01 -2.13 -11.22
N PRO A 141 -13.19 -2.54 -10.24
CA PRO A 141 -13.72 -3.18 -9.03
C PRO A 141 -14.47 -2.17 -8.16
N ASP A 142 -15.59 -2.58 -7.58
CA ASP A 142 -16.43 -1.75 -6.72
C ASP A 142 -15.77 -1.24 -5.45
N TRP A 143 -14.78 -1.99 -4.94
CA TRP A 143 -13.98 -1.56 -3.79
C TRP A 143 -13.01 -0.43 -4.10
N LEU A 144 -12.65 -0.21 -5.38
CA LEU A 144 -11.56 0.69 -5.76
C LEU A 144 -11.87 2.16 -5.45
N PRO A 145 -13.04 2.73 -5.85
CA PRO A 145 -13.34 4.14 -5.56
C PRO A 145 -13.36 4.50 -4.07
N PRO A 146 -14.09 3.80 -3.18
CA PRO A 146 -14.10 4.17 -1.76
C PRO A 146 -12.73 3.96 -1.10
N THR A 147 -11.96 2.96 -1.54
CA THR A 147 -10.61 2.69 -1.01
C THR A 147 -9.64 3.83 -1.37
N LEU A 148 -9.60 4.24 -2.65
CA LEU A 148 -8.75 5.35 -3.07
C LEU A 148 -9.19 6.68 -2.46
N ALA A 149 -10.50 6.94 -2.39
CA ALA A 149 -11.04 8.15 -1.78
C ALA A 149 -10.57 8.31 -0.32
N LEU A 150 -10.68 7.23 0.47
CA LEU A 150 -10.22 7.24 1.87
C LEU A 150 -8.69 7.44 1.97
N GLY A 151 -7.91 6.71 1.17
CA GLY A 151 -6.46 6.83 1.16
C GLY A 151 -5.99 8.24 0.79
N LEU A 152 -6.54 8.81 -0.28
CA LEU A 152 -6.25 10.17 -0.73
C LEU A 152 -6.62 11.22 0.31
N TRP A 153 -7.76 11.04 0.99
CA TRP A 153 -8.17 11.93 2.07
C TRP A 153 -7.15 11.93 3.21
N GLN A 154 -6.72 10.75 3.65
CA GLN A 154 -5.71 10.61 4.71
C GLN A 154 -4.32 11.10 4.28
N ALA A 155 -4.01 11.04 2.98
CA ALA A 155 -2.81 11.63 2.39
C ALA A 155 -2.90 13.17 2.21
N GLY A 156 -4.04 13.79 2.50
CA GLY A 156 -4.25 15.23 2.34
C GLY A 156 -4.57 15.68 0.90
N ARG A 157 -4.69 14.75 -0.05
CA ARG A 157 -5.05 14.98 -1.47
C ARG A 157 -6.56 15.11 -1.64
N LYS A 158 -7.16 16.09 -0.93
CA LYS A 158 -8.61 16.20 -0.74
C LYS A 158 -9.39 16.40 -2.04
N ASP A 159 -8.88 17.18 -2.98
CA ASP A 159 -9.57 17.43 -4.24
C ASP A 159 -9.73 16.13 -5.05
N GLU A 160 -8.67 15.32 -5.14
CA GLU A 160 -8.74 13.99 -5.76
C GLU A 160 -9.62 13.04 -4.96
N ALA A 161 -9.55 13.08 -3.63
CA ALA A 161 -10.41 12.27 -2.77
C ALA A 161 -11.90 12.53 -3.05
N VAL A 162 -12.30 13.80 -3.23
CA VAL A 162 -13.68 14.19 -3.57
C VAL A 162 -14.11 13.60 -4.90
N GLU A 163 -13.25 13.62 -5.93
CA GLU A 163 -13.55 13.00 -7.23
C GLU A 163 -13.80 11.49 -7.09
N TRP A 164 -12.96 10.79 -6.33
CA TRP A 164 -13.09 9.36 -6.08
C TRP A 164 -14.30 9.02 -5.18
N TYR A 165 -14.63 9.86 -4.19
CA TYR A 165 -15.85 9.72 -3.39
C TYR A 165 -17.09 9.88 -4.27
N ALA A 166 -17.10 10.87 -5.16
CA ALA A 166 -18.22 11.06 -6.08
C ALA A 166 -18.41 9.84 -7.00
N ALA A 167 -17.33 9.18 -7.41
CA ALA A 167 -17.42 7.91 -8.14
C ALA A 167 -17.98 6.77 -7.26
N ALA A 168 -17.57 6.67 -5.99
CA ALA A 168 -18.11 5.66 -5.05
C ALA A 168 -19.63 5.81 -4.84
N VAL A 169 -20.11 7.03 -4.60
CA VAL A 169 -21.54 7.32 -4.40
C VAL A 169 -22.37 6.96 -5.63
N ARG A 170 -21.86 7.25 -6.84
CA ARG A 170 -22.55 6.89 -8.08
C ARG A 170 -22.60 5.39 -8.33
N THR A 171 -21.65 4.62 -7.79
CA THR A 171 -21.57 3.17 -7.97
C THR A 171 -22.64 2.44 -7.16
N TRP A 172 -22.86 2.87 -5.92
CA TRP A 172 -23.86 2.30 -5.01
C TRP A 172 -24.58 3.42 -4.27
N PRO A 173 -25.52 4.12 -4.92
CA PRO A 173 -26.22 5.25 -4.29
C PRO A 173 -26.92 4.83 -2.99
N ASP A 174 -27.47 3.61 -2.92
CA ASP A 174 -28.14 3.11 -1.71
C ASP A 174 -27.18 2.74 -0.55
N ARG A 175 -25.87 2.63 -0.82
CA ARG A 175 -24.86 2.32 0.23
C ARG A 175 -24.12 3.55 0.74
N TRP A 176 -24.06 4.63 -0.05
CA TRP A 176 -23.18 5.78 0.20
C TRP A 176 -23.85 7.15 -0.03
N GLY A 177 -25.09 7.20 -0.53
CA GLY A 177 -25.86 8.41 -0.81
C GLY A 177 -26.82 8.84 0.29
#